data_AF-I1BUS2-F1
#
_entry.id   AF-I1BUS2-F1
#
_cell.length_a   1.000
_cell.length_b   1.000
_cell.length_c   1.000
_cell.angle_alpha   90.00
_cell.angle_beta   90.00
_cell.angle_gamma   90.00
#
_symmetry.space_group_name_H-M   'P 1'
#
loop_
_entity.id
_entity.type
_entity.pdbx_description
1 polymer ?
#
loop_
_entity_poly.entity_id
_entity_poly.type
_entity_poly.pdbx_seq_one_letter_code
_entity_poly.pdbx_strand_id
1 'polypeptide(L)'
;MQDLAQLIANAISTAMNNKSNESNNVRIPIPSTYNGERSAAVIRLSTEEVERYHDFNNVPQERRLPYAVTLLRGRAQKWWNQLAQKDETPTT
;
A
#
# COMPACT_ATOMS: atom_id res chain seq x y z
N MET A 1 31.46 -32.12 16.58
CA MET A 1 30.22 -32.69 16.02
C MET A 1 29.07 -31.98 16.71
N GLN A 2 28.30 -31.16 15.99
CA GLN A 2 27.12 -30.49 16.57
C GLN A 2 26.06 -31.55 16.87
N ASP A 3 25.52 -31.49 18.09
CA ASP A 3 24.51 -32.43 18.59
C ASP A 3 23.18 -32.24 17.85
N LEU A 4 22.60 -33.35 17.37
CA LEU A 4 21.36 -33.37 16.60
C LEU A 4 20.21 -32.69 17.37
N ALA A 5 20.21 -32.80 18.70
CA ALA A 5 19.24 -32.16 19.57
C ALA A 5 19.26 -30.62 19.45
N GLN A 6 20.44 -30.04 19.29
CA GLN A 6 20.63 -28.59 19.20
C GLN A 6 20.17 -28.04 17.84
N LEU A 7 20.32 -28.85 16.79
CA LEU A 7 19.83 -28.53 15.45
C LEU A 7 18.30 -28.53 15.39
N ILE A 8 17.67 -29.51 16.06
CA ILE A 8 16.21 -29.59 16.20
C ILE A 8 15.68 -28.42 17.04
N ALA A 9 16.30 -28.09 18.17
CA ALA A 9 15.89 -26.98 19.03
C ALA A 9 15.93 -25.63 18.28
N ASN A 10 16.95 -25.41 17.46
CA ASN A 10 17.08 -24.20 16.65
C ASN A 10 16.03 -24.13 15.54
N ALA A 11 15.73 -25.25 14.88
CA ALA A 11 14.69 -25.33 13.86
C ALA A 11 13.29 -25.05 14.44
N ILE A 12 12.97 -25.64 15.60
CA ILE A 12 11.69 -25.42 16.31
C ILE A 12 11.57 -23.96 16.75
N SER A 13 12.63 -23.39 17.34
CA SER A 13 12.63 -21.99 17.79
C SER A 13 12.44 -21.01 16.62
N THR A 14 13.04 -21.31 15.46
CA THR A 14 12.88 -20.51 14.24
C THR A 14 11.45 -20.62 13.69
N ALA A 15 10.86 -21.81 13.69
CA ALA A 15 9.48 -22.03 13.25
C ALA A 15 8.45 -21.37 14.18
N MET A 16 8.70 -21.36 15.50
CA MET A 16 7.84 -20.73 16.50
C MET A 16 7.91 -19.20 16.44
N ASN A 17 9.10 -18.63 16.23
CA ASN A 17 9.26 -17.17 16.05
C ASN A 17 8.59 -16.65 14.76
N ASN A 18 8.46 -17.48 13.73
CA ASN A 18 7.76 -17.12 12.49
C ASN A 18 6.23 -17.24 12.61
N LYS A 19 5.71 -17.77 13.73
CA LYS A 19 4.28 -18.04 13.94
C LYS A 19 3.56 -16.93 14.73
N SER A 20 4.13 -15.73 14.79
CA SER A 20 3.49 -14.55 15.41
C SER A 20 3.02 -13.56 14.35
N ASN A 21 1.99 -13.94 13.60
CA ASN A 21 1.06 -12.98 12.99
C ASN A 21 -0.20 -13.71 12.51
N GLU A 22 -0.84 -14.46 13.40
CA GLU A 22 -2.30 -14.55 13.32
C GLU A 22 -2.87 -13.22 13.83
N SER A 23 -2.64 -12.17 13.06
CA SER A 23 -3.36 -10.91 13.20
C SER A 23 -4.82 -11.24 12.92
N ASN A 24 -5.70 -10.92 13.87
CA ASN A 24 -7.15 -10.92 13.66
C ASN A 24 -7.42 -10.36 12.26
N ASN A 25 -7.92 -11.22 11.36
CA ASN A 25 -7.98 -10.94 9.92
C ASN A 25 -9.15 -9.98 9.63
N VAL A 26 -9.07 -8.78 10.20
CA VAL A 26 -10.00 -7.68 10.00
C VAL A 26 -9.71 -7.15 8.61
N ARG A 27 -10.59 -7.49 7.68
CA ARG A 27 -10.50 -6.98 6.31
C ARG A 27 -11.13 -5.59 6.26
N ILE A 28 -10.33 -4.58 5.98
CA ILE A 28 -10.84 -3.23 5.69
C ILE A 28 -11.26 -3.13 4.21
N PRO A 29 -12.26 -2.30 3.89
CA PRO A 29 -12.66 -2.07 2.52
C PRO A 29 -11.54 -1.39 1.72
N ILE A 30 -11.48 -1.70 0.43
CA ILE A 30 -10.62 -1.00 -0.53
C ILE A 30 -11.20 0.42 -0.72
N PRO A 31 -10.36 1.48 -0.74
CA PRO A 31 -10.82 2.85 -0.96
C PRO A 31 -11.58 3.02 -2.27
N SER A 32 -12.46 4.02 -2.28
CA SER A 32 -13.23 4.36 -3.47
C SER A 32 -12.34 4.97 -4.56
N THR A 33 -12.75 4.82 -5.83
CA THR A 33 -12.07 5.51 -6.93
C THR A 33 -12.41 6.99 -6.95
N TYR A 34 -11.46 7.84 -7.34
CA TYR A 34 -11.65 9.28 -7.45
C TYR A 34 -11.67 9.76 -8.92
N ASN A 35 -12.76 10.43 -9.32
CA ASN A 35 -13.01 10.83 -10.71
C ASN A 35 -12.52 12.25 -11.08
N GLY A 36 -11.98 13.00 -10.10
CA GLY A 36 -11.62 14.42 -10.26
C GLY A 36 -12.74 15.40 -9.89
N GLU A 37 -13.58 15.06 -8.91
CA GLU A 37 -14.60 15.97 -8.36
C GLU A 37 -13.98 17.16 -7.61
N ARG A 38 -14.38 18.38 -7.97
CA ARG A 38 -13.82 19.62 -7.39
C ARG A 38 -14.55 20.06 -6.13
N SER A 39 -14.73 19.13 -5.20
CA SER A 39 -15.29 19.38 -3.87
C SER A 39 -14.22 19.12 -2.83
N ALA A 40 -13.90 20.13 -2.00
CA ALA A 40 -12.88 19.99 -0.96
C ALA A 40 -13.20 18.86 0.02
N ALA A 41 -14.49 18.65 0.34
CA ALA A 41 -14.94 17.58 1.20
C ALA A 41 -14.71 16.20 0.57
N VAL A 42 -15.01 16.02 -0.72
CA VAL A 42 -14.81 14.75 -1.43
C VAL A 42 -13.34 14.44 -1.61
N ILE A 43 -12.52 15.44 -1.96
CA ILE A 43 -11.07 15.29 -2.06
C ILE A 43 -10.51 14.82 -0.73
N ARG A 44 -10.83 15.54 0.37
CA ARG A 44 -10.34 15.20 1.71
C ARG A 44 -10.75 13.78 2.11
N LEU A 45 -12.02 13.43 1.91
CA LEU A 45 -12.51 12.09 2.23
C LEU A 45 -11.75 11.01 1.44
N SER A 46 -11.55 11.20 0.14
CA SER A 46 -10.82 10.23 -0.69
C SER A 46 -9.35 10.07 -0.26
N THR A 47 -8.69 11.17 0.10
CA THR A 47 -7.31 11.15 0.60
C THR A 47 -7.22 10.38 1.91
N GLU A 48 -8.09 10.71 2.87
CA GLU A 48 -8.09 10.05 4.17
C GLU A 48 -8.43 8.54 4.07
N GLU A 49 -9.32 8.13 3.15
CA GLU A 49 -9.61 6.71 2.91
C GLU A 49 -8.36 5.94 2.45
N VAL A 50 -7.60 6.51 1.52
CA VAL A 50 -6.36 5.90 1.01
C VAL A 50 -5.28 5.85 2.09
N GLU A 51 -5.12 6.91 2.88
CA GLU A 51 -4.17 6.95 3.99
C GLU A 51 -4.48 5.89 5.04
N ARG A 52 -5.74 5.83 5.51
CA ARG A 52 -6.19 4.80 6.47
C ARG A 52 -5.98 3.40 5.92
N TYR A 53 -6.22 3.17 4.63
CA TYR A 53 -5.98 1.87 4.01
C TYR A 53 -4.50 1.49 4.01
N HIS A 54 -3.62 2.44 3.68
CA HIS A 54 -2.18 2.20 3.71
C HIS A 54 -1.66 1.91 5.11
N ASP A 55 -2.10 2.67 6.10
CA ASP A 55 -1.63 2.52 7.48
C ASP A 55 -2.11 1.20 8.08
N PHE A 56 -3.37 0.82 7.85
CA PHE A 56 -3.89 -0.47 8.31
C PHE A 56 -3.15 -1.67 7.70
N ASN A 57 -2.84 -1.61 6.40
CA ASN A 57 -2.14 -2.69 5.69
C ASN A 57 -0.61 -2.59 5.78
N ASN A 58 -0.05 -1.63 6.53
CA ASN A 58 1.38 -1.35 6.60
C ASN A 58 2.04 -1.25 5.21
N VAL A 59 1.39 -0.56 4.27
CA VAL A 59 1.88 -0.45 2.89
C VAL A 59 3.18 0.35 2.87
N PRO A 60 4.29 -0.21 2.31
CA PRO A 60 5.56 0.49 2.20
C PRO A 60 5.45 1.80 1.42
N GLN A 61 6.21 2.81 1.84
CA GLN A 61 6.10 4.18 1.31
C GLN A 61 6.24 4.24 -0.21
N GLU A 62 7.19 3.47 -0.77
CA GLU A 62 7.45 3.38 -2.21
C GLU A 62 6.28 2.78 -3.02
N ARG A 63 5.36 2.07 -2.36
CA ARG A 63 4.17 1.47 -2.99
C ARG A 63 2.90 2.31 -2.83
N ARG A 64 2.89 3.28 -1.91
CA ARG A 64 1.71 4.11 -1.62
C ARG A 64 1.28 4.95 -2.82
N LEU A 65 2.23 5.60 -3.49
CA LEU A 65 1.94 6.44 -4.67
C LEU A 65 1.45 5.60 -5.86
N PRO A 66 2.15 4.52 -6.30
CA PRO A 66 1.65 3.65 -7.35
C PRO A 66 0.24 3.13 -7.09
N TYR A 67 -0.05 2.72 -5.85
CA TYR A 67 -1.39 2.28 -5.45
C TYR A 67 -2.43 3.39 -5.60
N ALA A 68 -2.17 4.58 -5.05
CA ALA A 68 -3.10 5.71 -5.11
C ALA A 68 -3.44 6.10 -6.57
N VAL A 69 -2.45 6.04 -7.47
CA VAL A 69 -2.66 6.29 -8.90
C VAL A 69 -3.64 5.29 -9.52
N THR A 70 -3.63 4.02 -9.09
CA THR A 70 -4.58 3.01 -9.60
C THR A 70 -6.04 3.27 -9.24
N LEU A 71 -6.31 4.18 -8.30
CA LEU A 71 -7.66 4.57 -7.87
C LEU A 71 -8.20 5.77 -8.66
N LEU A 72 -7.38 6.43 -9.46
CA LEU A 72 -7.80 7.58 -10.26
C LEU A 72 -8.66 7.15 -11.45
N ARG A 73 -9.73 7.91 -11.71
CA ARG A 73 -10.63 7.70 -12.85
C ARG A 73 -10.94 9.04 -13.52
N GLY A 74 -11.51 8.98 -14.72
CA GLY A 74 -12.02 10.15 -15.41
C GLY A 74 -11.01 11.30 -15.54
N ARG A 75 -11.36 12.47 -14.99
CA ARG A 75 -10.53 13.68 -15.09
C ARG A 75 -9.24 13.58 -14.28
N ALA A 76 -9.28 12.91 -13.14
CA ALA A 76 -8.11 12.76 -12.28
C ALA A 76 -7.03 11.89 -12.95
N GLN A 77 -7.42 10.77 -13.58
CA GLN A 77 -6.49 9.92 -14.33
C GLN A 77 -5.87 10.68 -15.51
N LYS A 78 -6.68 11.43 -16.28
CA LYS A 78 -6.19 12.23 -17.40
C LYS A 78 -5.17 13.27 -16.95
N TRP A 79 -5.45 13.95 -15.84
CA TRP A 79 -4.52 14.92 -15.26
C TRP A 79 -3.21 14.26 -14.83
N TRP A 80 -3.26 13.11 -14.14
CA TRP A 80 -2.05 12.39 -13.72
C TRP A 80 -1.20 11.96 -14.92
N ASN A 81 -1.82 11.40 -15.95
CA ASN A 81 -1.11 10.98 -17.17
C ASN A 81 -0.41 12.17 -17.85
N GLN A 82 -1.06 13.34 -17.90
CA GLN A 82 -0.45 14.55 -18.45
C GLN A 82 0.72 15.06 -17.62
N LEU A 83 0.64 14.95 -16.29
CA LEU A 83 1.72 15.33 -15.40
C LEU A 83 2.93 14.40 -15.57
N ALA A 84 2.69 13.09 -15.54
CA ALA A 84 3.74 12.08 -15.72
C ALA A 84 4.48 12.23 -17.07
N GLN A 85 3.75 12.53 -18.14
CA GLN A 85 4.36 12.79 -19.46
C GLN A 85 5.24 14.03 -19.49
N LYS A 86 4.91 15.08 -18.72
CA LYS A 86 5.72 16.31 -18.66
C LYS A 86 7.04 16.09 -17.92
N ASP A 87 7.04 15.24 -16.91
CA ASP A 87 8.26 14.89 -16.17
C ASP A 87 9.21 14.01 -17.00
N GLU A 88 8.69 13.30 -18.01
CA GLU A 88 9.47 12.43 -18.90
C GLU A 88 10.12 13.17 -20.09
N THR A 89 9.64 14.36 -20.45
CA THR A 89 10.24 15.13 -21.57
C THR A 89 11.43 15.97 -21.10
N PRO A 90 12.68 15.65 -21.50
CA PRO A 90 13.80 16.55 -21.25
C PRO A 90 13.63 17.81 -22.12
N THR A 91 13.62 18.97 -21.48
CA THR A 91 13.64 20.26 -22.19
C THR A 91 14.88 20.30 -23.06
N THR A 92 14.69 20.27 -24.38
CA THR A 92 15.76 20.41 -25.38
C THR A 92 16.01 21.89 -25.67
#